data_AF-M2AUP0-F1
#
_entry.id   AF-M2AUP0-F1
#
_cell.length_a   1.000
_cell.length_b   1.000
_cell.length_c   1.000
_cell.angle_alpha   90.00
_cell.angle_beta   90.00
_cell.angle_gamma   90.00
#
_symmetry.space_group_name_H-M   'P 1'
#
loop_
_entity.id
_entity.type
_entity.pdbx_description
1 polymer ?
#
loop_
_entity_poly.entity_id
_entity_poly.type
_entity_poly.pdbx_seq_one_letter_code
_entity_poly.pdbx_strand_id
1 'polypeptide(L)'
;MSDSPDPLVSENPYAETAPVEAQVVGQSGFNSGCVIAPLLGLAFVGLLVCGGIVVGITLPAVQAAREAARRMSCSNNMKQIGLALHNYHAAYNQLPPAYTVDENGNKLHSWRVAILPFMGQNALYQQIDLSKPWDAPENTVVASTAVSAYACPSKVGDPLMTSYVAVVEPSGMFEGAVSTKFGQATDGLASTILFVETEHQNEVHWMSPEDIDMQTLLELSEDDSHQGGGHIVFGDGAVKFITNSIEVGLLEALVTKDGGEDIVGR
;
A
#
# COMPACT_ATOMS: atom_id res chain seq x y z
N MET A 1 67.45 -59.86 -50.75
CA MET A 1 68.13 -59.06 -49.71
C MET A 1 67.05 -58.59 -48.75
N SER A 2 66.75 -59.32 -47.67
CA SER A 2 67.47 -59.36 -46.38
C SER A 2 67.58 -57.99 -45.71
N ASP A 3 66.94 -57.84 -44.55
CA ASP A 3 67.66 -57.42 -43.36
C ASP A 3 67.10 -58.13 -42.11
N SER A 4 67.93 -58.20 -41.08
CA SER A 4 68.07 -59.23 -40.04
C SER A 4 67.17 -59.11 -38.79
N PRO A 5 67.23 -60.07 -37.82
CA PRO A 5 66.20 -60.39 -36.83
C PRO A 5 66.51 -59.94 -35.38
N ASP A 6 65.58 -60.19 -34.45
CA ASP A 6 65.81 -60.18 -32.98
C ASP A 6 64.95 -61.26 -32.25
N PRO A 7 65.34 -61.79 -31.07
CA PRO A 7 64.88 -63.10 -30.57
C PRO A 7 63.95 -63.13 -29.32
N LEU A 8 63.03 -64.10 -29.39
CA LEU A 8 62.45 -65.07 -28.40
C LEU A 8 62.56 -64.89 -26.87
N VAL A 9 61.42 -65.08 -26.16
CA VAL A 9 61.24 -65.83 -24.87
C VAL A 9 59.76 -66.30 -24.75
N SER A 10 59.43 -67.56 -25.08
CA SER A 10 59.12 -68.75 -24.23
C SER A 10 57.78 -68.77 -23.45
N GLU A 11 56.87 -69.65 -23.89
CA GLU A 11 55.62 -70.07 -23.25
C GLU A 11 55.84 -71.10 -22.13
N ASN A 12 54.88 -71.24 -21.20
CA ASN A 12 54.72 -72.44 -20.38
C ASN A 12 53.25 -72.92 -20.41
N PRO A 13 52.96 -74.18 -20.78
CA PRO A 13 51.60 -74.70 -21.02
C PRO A 13 50.98 -75.29 -19.75
N TYR A 14 49.73 -75.79 -19.85
CA TYR A 14 48.92 -76.47 -18.81
C TYR A 14 48.17 -75.50 -17.86
N ALA A 15 46.94 -75.00 -18.13
CA ALA A 15 45.67 -75.65 -18.49
C ALA A 15 45.37 -76.87 -17.58
N GLU A 16 44.57 -76.74 -16.52
CA GLU A 16 43.09 -76.79 -16.47
C GLU A 16 42.61 -78.12 -15.85
N THR A 17 42.01 -78.05 -14.66
CA THR A 17 40.99 -78.99 -14.19
C THR A 17 39.92 -78.20 -13.40
N ALA A 18 38.66 -78.39 -13.80
CA ALA A 18 37.46 -77.72 -13.26
C ALA A 18 36.85 -78.48 -12.05
N PRO A 19 35.67 -78.08 -11.53
CA PRO A 19 35.45 -77.20 -10.39
C PRO A 19 34.97 -77.95 -9.13
N VAL A 20 35.02 -77.31 -7.95
CA VAL A 20 34.36 -77.82 -6.72
C VAL A 20 33.15 -76.93 -6.42
N GLU A 21 31.95 -77.50 -6.51
CA GLU A 21 30.69 -76.87 -6.12
C GLU A 21 30.66 -76.60 -4.60
N ALA A 22 30.64 -75.34 -4.21
CA ALA A 22 30.32 -74.93 -2.85
C ALA A 22 28.79 -74.95 -2.67
N GLN A 23 28.29 -75.78 -1.75
CA GLN A 23 26.89 -75.77 -1.36
C GLN A 23 26.55 -74.42 -0.72
N VAL A 24 25.66 -73.66 -1.35
CA VAL A 24 25.07 -72.45 -0.80
C VAL A 24 24.10 -72.85 0.30
N VAL A 25 24.48 -72.62 1.56
CA VAL A 25 23.54 -72.59 2.69
C VAL A 25 22.54 -71.48 2.39
N GLY A 26 21.26 -71.86 2.28
CA GLY A 26 20.17 -70.93 2.02
C GLY A 26 20.11 -69.84 3.09
N GLN A 27 20.60 -68.65 2.75
CA GLN A 27 20.16 -67.44 3.42
C GLN A 27 18.75 -67.17 2.92
N SER A 28 17.78 -67.29 3.82
CA SER A 28 16.43 -66.75 3.62
C SER A 28 16.54 -65.29 3.23
N GLY A 29 16.37 -65.00 1.94
CA GLY A 29 16.31 -63.65 1.41
C GLY A 29 15.09 -62.95 1.99
N PHE A 30 15.28 -62.21 3.08
CA PHE A 30 14.32 -61.22 3.51
C PHE A 30 14.34 -60.14 2.42
N ASN A 31 13.27 -60.03 1.64
CA ASN A 31 13.18 -59.13 0.50
C ASN A 31 13.09 -57.68 1.01
N SER A 32 14.23 -57.09 1.40
CA SER A 32 14.34 -55.75 1.98
C SER A 32 13.80 -54.65 1.04
N GLY A 33 13.72 -54.92 -0.27
CA GLY A 33 13.09 -54.02 -1.23
C GLY A 33 11.56 -53.89 -1.10
N CYS A 34 10.86 -54.85 -0.50
CA CYS A 34 9.39 -54.85 -0.42
C CYS A 34 8.83 -53.92 0.68
N VAL A 35 9.60 -53.70 1.76
CA VAL A 35 9.18 -52.85 2.90
C VAL A 35 9.70 -51.42 2.83
N ILE A 36 10.84 -51.20 2.16
CA ILE A 36 11.45 -49.86 2.05
C ILE A 36 10.67 -48.97 1.07
N ALA A 37 10.17 -49.52 -0.04
CA ALA A 37 9.38 -48.78 -1.03
C ALA A 37 8.07 -48.18 -0.45
N PRO A 38 7.21 -48.93 0.28
CA PRO A 38 6.01 -48.35 0.88
C PRO A 38 6.34 -47.36 2.01
N LEU A 39 7.41 -47.57 2.78
CA LEU A 39 7.82 -46.62 3.83
C LEU A 39 8.32 -45.29 3.25
N LEU A 40 9.10 -45.32 2.16
CA LEU A 40 9.51 -44.11 1.44
C LEU A 40 8.31 -43.41 0.79
N GLY A 41 7.37 -44.16 0.23
CA GLY A 41 6.12 -43.62 -0.31
C GLY A 41 5.28 -42.92 0.75
N LEU A 42 5.08 -43.54 1.91
CA LEU A 42 4.35 -42.93 3.04
C LEU A 42 5.06 -41.70 3.59
N ALA A 43 6.38 -41.71 3.70
CA ALA A 43 7.16 -40.55 4.13
C ALA A 43 7.05 -39.39 3.13
N PHE A 44 7.10 -39.67 1.83
CA PHE A 44 6.93 -38.67 0.78
C PHE A 44 5.51 -38.07 0.78
N VAL A 45 4.49 -38.90 0.93
CA VAL A 45 3.09 -38.46 1.08
C VAL A 45 2.94 -37.58 2.33
N GLY A 46 3.52 -37.99 3.47
CA GLY A 46 3.50 -37.20 4.70
C GLY A 46 4.15 -35.83 4.55
N LEU A 47 5.29 -35.75 3.84
CA LEU A 47 5.96 -34.47 3.55
C LEU A 47 5.09 -33.55 2.68
N LEU A 48 4.47 -34.07 1.63
CA LEU A 48 3.59 -33.28 0.75
C LEU A 48 2.33 -32.80 1.47
N VAL A 49 1.72 -33.65 2.30
CA VAL A 49 0.52 -33.30 3.06
C VAL A 49 0.85 -32.24 4.12
N CYS A 50 1.87 -32.48 4.95
CA CYS A 50 2.27 -31.52 5.98
C CYS A 50 2.78 -30.19 5.37
N GLY A 51 3.59 -30.26 4.32
CA GLY A 51 4.06 -29.08 3.58
C GLY A 51 2.91 -28.29 2.95
N GLY A 52 1.97 -28.99 2.32
CA GLY A 52 0.77 -28.38 1.74
C GLY A 52 -0.15 -27.73 2.79
N ILE A 53 -0.30 -28.34 3.97
CA ILE A 53 -1.06 -27.75 5.09
C ILE A 53 -0.35 -26.50 5.61
N VAL A 54 0.97 -26.54 5.83
CA VAL A 54 1.74 -25.38 6.30
C VAL A 54 1.68 -24.25 5.27
N VAL A 55 1.87 -24.52 3.99
CA VAL A 55 1.73 -23.53 2.91
C VAL A 55 0.29 -22.99 2.83
N GLY A 56 -0.70 -23.87 2.92
CA GLY A 56 -2.12 -23.52 2.89
C GLY A 56 -2.56 -22.63 4.05
N ILE A 57 -1.96 -22.76 5.24
CA ILE A 57 -2.22 -21.89 6.40
C ILE A 57 -1.37 -20.62 6.36
N THR A 58 -0.12 -20.71 5.89
CA THR A 58 0.80 -19.55 5.87
C THR A 58 0.46 -18.54 4.78
N LEU A 59 -0.03 -18.95 3.62
CA LEU A 59 -0.37 -18.02 2.53
C LEU A 59 -1.51 -17.04 2.92
N PRO A 60 -2.66 -17.48 3.46
CA PRO A 60 -3.71 -16.56 3.94
C PRO A 60 -3.21 -15.64 5.06
N ALA A 61 -2.42 -16.17 6.00
CA ALA A 61 -1.86 -15.40 7.10
C ALA A 61 -0.87 -14.33 6.62
N VAL A 62 0.00 -14.66 5.66
CA VAL A 62 0.95 -13.69 5.06
C VAL A 62 0.21 -12.60 4.30
N GLN A 63 -0.88 -12.92 3.60
CA GLN A 63 -1.68 -11.92 2.89
C GLN A 63 -2.42 -10.99 3.85
N ALA A 64 -3.04 -11.53 4.91
CA ALA A 64 -3.68 -10.73 5.95
C ALA A 64 -2.69 -9.80 6.65
N ALA A 65 -1.48 -10.29 6.96
CA ALA A 65 -0.41 -9.48 7.55
C ALA A 65 0.08 -8.37 6.60
N ARG A 66 0.24 -8.67 5.30
CA ARG A 66 0.60 -7.66 4.30
C ARG A 66 -0.47 -6.59 4.15
N GLU A 67 -1.74 -6.98 4.15
CA GLU A 67 -2.85 -6.04 4.06
C GLU A 67 -2.95 -5.13 5.29
N ALA A 68 -2.81 -5.70 6.49
CA ALA A 68 -2.73 -4.92 7.72
C ALA A 68 -1.55 -3.92 7.70
N ALA A 69 -0.39 -4.32 7.18
CA ALA A 69 0.76 -3.45 7.02
C ALA A 69 0.53 -2.33 6.00
N ARG A 70 -0.15 -2.61 4.88
CA ARG A 70 -0.51 -1.58 3.88
C ARG A 70 -1.47 -0.54 4.44
N ARG A 71 -2.50 -0.97 5.17
CA ARG A 71 -3.43 -0.06 5.88
C ARG A 71 -2.72 0.81 6.92
N MET A 72 -1.79 0.21 7.67
CA MET A 72 -0.94 0.97 8.59
C MET A 72 -0.09 2.02 7.86
N SER A 73 0.42 1.69 6.67
CA SER A 73 1.17 2.64 5.85
C SER A 73 0.29 3.79 5.33
N CYS A 74 -0.94 3.54 4.89
CA CYS A 74 -1.86 4.62 4.47
C CYS A 74 -2.18 5.54 5.65
N SER A 75 -2.49 4.98 6.83
CA SER A 75 -2.68 5.78 8.05
C SER A 75 -1.44 6.59 8.42
N ASN A 76 -0.23 6.04 8.24
CA ASN A 76 1.01 6.77 8.49
C ASN A 76 1.25 7.92 7.49
N ASN A 77 0.96 7.71 6.21
CA ASN A 77 1.01 8.77 5.20
C ASN A 77 0.04 9.91 5.55
N MET A 78 -1.20 9.58 5.93
CA MET A 78 -2.18 10.57 6.37
C MET A 78 -1.75 11.32 7.64
N LYS A 79 -1.09 10.65 8.60
CA LYS A 79 -0.47 11.32 9.76
C LYS A 79 0.62 12.31 9.34
N GLN A 80 1.45 11.96 8.35
CA GLN A 80 2.48 12.86 7.84
C GLN A 80 1.87 14.09 7.16
N ILE A 81 0.81 13.90 6.37
CA ILE A 81 0.06 14.99 5.73
C ILE A 81 -0.60 15.88 6.78
N GLY A 82 -1.27 15.29 7.78
CA GLY A 82 -1.86 16.01 8.90
C GLY A 82 -0.82 16.84 9.65
N LEU A 83 0.34 16.26 9.98
CA LEU A 83 1.45 16.98 10.60
C LEU A 83 1.94 18.15 9.73
N ALA A 84 2.03 17.96 8.42
CA ALA A 84 2.41 19.02 7.49
C ALA A 84 1.39 20.18 7.47
N LEU A 85 0.08 19.88 7.54
CA LEU A 85 -0.98 20.89 7.70
C LEU A 85 -0.86 21.66 9.03
N HIS A 86 -0.57 20.96 10.13
CA HIS A 86 -0.30 21.61 11.42
C HIS A 86 0.93 22.52 11.36
N ASN A 87 2.01 22.08 10.71
CA ASN A 87 3.21 22.89 10.54
C ASN A 87 2.96 24.11 9.63
N TYR A 88 2.16 23.95 8.56
CA TYR A 88 1.72 25.06 7.73
C TYR A 88 0.93 26.07 8.57
N HIS A 89 -0.06 25.60 9.35
CA HIS A 89 -0.83 26.46 10.23
C HIS A 89 0.05 27.16 11.29
N ALA A 90 1.04 26.47 11.84
CA ALA A 90 1.98 27.09 12.78
C ALA A 90 2.81 28.21 12.13
N ALA A 91 3.16 28.08 10.85
CA ALA A 91 3.94 29.07 10.10
C ALA A 91 3.10 30.26 9.62
N TYR A 92 1.87 30.01 9.16
CA TYR A 92 1.03 31.03 8.49
C TYR A 92 -0.19 31.46 9.31
N ASN A 93 -0.44 30.86 10.47
CA ASN A 93 -1.60 31.11 11.34
C ASN A 93 -2.96 30.89 10.64
N GLN A 94 -2.98 29.98 9.66
CA GLN A 94 -4.15 29.54 8.91
C GLN A 94 -3.80 28.23 8.17
N LEU A 95 -4.80 27.44 7.84
CA LEU A 95 -4.67 26.34 6.89
C LEU A 95 -4.44 26.88 5.47
N PRO A 96 -3.82 26.10 4.57
CA PRO A 96 -3.85 26.43 3.15
C PRO A 96 -5.32 26.44 2.68
N PRO A 97 -5.68 27.29 1.70
CA PRO A 97 -6.96 27.15 1.03
C PRO A 97 -7.01 25.80 0.29
N ALA A 98 -8.20 25.25 0.04
CA ALA A 98 -8.38 24.00 -0.71
C ALA A 98 -7.69 24.09 -2.08
N TYR A 99 -7.81 25.26 -2.72
CA TYR A 99 -7.10 25.60 -3.93
C TYR A 99 -6.77 27.09 -3.99
N THR A 100 -5.74 27.43 -4.76
CA THR A 100 -5.42 28.82 -5.14
C THR A 100 -6.15 29.20 -6.42
N VAL A 101 -6.35 30.50 -6.64
CA VAL A 101 -6.98 31.04 -7.85
C VAL A 101 -6.16 32.17 -8.46
N ASP A 102 -6.26 32.36 -9.77
CA ASP A 102 -5.73 33.54 -10.47
C ASP A 102 -6.66 34.77 -10.33
N GLU A 103 -6.27 35.89 -10.94
CA GLU A 103 -7.07 37.13 -10.95
C GLU A 103 -8.46 36.98 -11.59
N ASN A 104 -8.66 35.96 -12.43
CA ASN A 104 -9.92 35.66 -13.10
C ASN A 104 -10.76 34.62 -12.33
N GLY A 105 -10.27 34.12 -11.20
CA GLY A 105 -10.92 33.07 -10.40
C GLY A 105 -10.68 31.65 -10.91
N ASN A 106 -9.77 31.43 -11.87
CA ASN A 106 -9.43 30.08 -12.31
C ASN A 106 -8.59 29.37 -11.25
N LYS A 107 -8.93 28.12 -10.94
CA LYS A 107 -8.17 27.29 -9.99
C LYS A 107 -6.75 27.02 -10.52
N LEU A 108 -5.75 27.14 -9.66
CA LEU A 108 -4.34 26.93 -10.01
C LEU A 108 -3.77 25.67 -9.38
N HIS A 109 -3.62 25.67 -8.05
CA HIS A 109 -2.94 24.60 -7.30
C HIS A 109 -3.73 24.17 -6.08
N SER A 110 -3.65 22.87 -5.76
CA SER A 110 -4.21 22.26 -4.54
C SER A 110 -3.50 22.71 -3.25
N TRP A 111 -4.22 22.60 -2.11
CA TRP A 111 -3.65 22.60 -0.76
C TRP A 111 -2.47 21.63 -0.60
N ARG A 112 -2.48 20.49 -1.31
CA ARG A 112 -1.39 19.50 -1.34
C ARG A 112 -0.08 20.15 -1.81
N VAL A 113 -0.13 20.98 -2.85
CA VAL A 113 1.05 21.72 -3.34
C VAL A 113 1.58 22.66 -2.25
N ALA A 114 0.69 23.37 -1.55
CA ALA A 114 1.07 24.36 -0.53
C ALA A 114 1.83 23.74 0.67
N ILE A 115 1.57 22.47 0.99
CA ILE A 115 2.20 21.80 2.14
C ILE A 115 3.49 21.04 1.80
N LEU A 116 3.89 20.94 0.52
CA LEU A 116 5.10 20.23 0.11
C LEU A 116 6.36 20.61 0.92
N PRO A 117 6.65 21.91 1.19
CA PRO A 117 7.82 22.27 1.99
C PRO A 117 7.80 21.67 3.40
N PHE A 118 6.61 21.53 4.00
CA PHE A 118 6.39 20.96 5.33
C PHE A 118 6.43 19.42 5.33
N MET A 119 6.41 18.80 4.14
CA MET A 119 6.63 17.37 3.92
C MET A 119 8.08 17.04 3.52
N GLY A 120 8.99 18.02 3.58
CA GLY A 120 10.38 17.85 3.15
C GLY A 120 10.59 17.89 1.63
N GLN A 121 9.56 18.27 0.86
CA GLN A 121 9.58 18.34 -0.60
C GLN A 121 9.90 19.75 -1.12
N ASN A 122 10.74 20.51 -0.41
CA ASN A 122 11.06 21.90 -0.76
C ASN A 122 11.73 22.02 -2.15
N ALA A 123 12.60 21.07 -2.52
CA ALA A 123 13.24 21.08 -3.84
C ALA A 123 12.25 20.85 -4.99
N LEU A 124 11.19 20.07 -4.76
CA LEU A 124 10.11 19.88 -5.73
C LEU A 124 9.23 21.12 -5.81
N TYR A 125 8.85 21.67 -4.65
CA TYR A 125 8.01 22.87 -4.56
C TYR A 125 8.62 24.08 -5.30
N GLN A 126 9.93 24.28 -5.20
CA GLN A 126 10.63 25.39 -5.88
C GLN A 126 10.64 25.29 -7.42
N GLN A 127 10.31 24.12 -7.98
CA GLN A 127 10.22 23.92 -9.43
C GLN A 127 8.82 24.24 -9.98
N ILE A 128 7.82 24.45 -9.12
CA ILE A 128 6.44 24.71 -9.53
C ILE A 128 6.29 26.19 -9.84
N ASP A 129 5.80 26.50 -11.04
CA ASP A 129 5.32 27.84 -11.36
C ASP A 129 3.91 28.02 -10.78
N LEU A 130 3.85 28.64 -9.60
CA LEU A 130 2.61 28.90 -8.87
C LEU A 130 1.69 29.91 -9.55
N SER A 131 2.19 30.64 -10.55
CA SER A 131 1.39 31.60 -11.33
C SER A 131 0.61 30.95 -12.47
N LYS A 132 0.90 29.68 -12.77
CA LYS A 132 0.28 28.89 -13.82
C LYS A 132 -0.59 27.77 -13.24
N PRO A 133 -1.63 27.32 -13.95
CA PRO A 133 -2.36 26.12 -13.58
C PRO A 133 -1.44 24.91 -13.39
N TRP A 134 -1.84 23.98 -12.53
CA TRP A 134 -1.06 22.77 -12.23
C TRP A 134 -0.76 21.91 -13.47
N ASP A 135 -1.65 21.91 -14.46
CA ASP A 135 -1.59 21.14 -15.70
C ASP A 135 -1.00 21.93 -16.87
N ALA A 136 -0.50 23.14 -16.61
CA ALA A 136 0.15 23.95 -17.63
C ALA A 136 1.47 23.29 -18.13
N PRO A 137 1.90 23.58 -19.38
CA PRO A 137 3.15 23.06 -19.92
C PRO A 137 4.38 23.31 -19.03
N GLU A 138 4.41 24.45 -18.33
CA GLU A 138 5.47 24.84 -17.40
C GLU A 138 5.59 23.89 -16.21
N ASN A 139 4.47 23.32 -15.76
CA ASN A 139 4.40 22.45 -14.57
C ASN A 139 4.43 20.95 -14.91
N THR A 140 4.45 20.57 -16.19
CA THR A 140 4.34 19.17 -16.63
C THR A 140 5.44 18.26 -16.07
N VAL A 141 6.68 18.76 -15.94
CA VAL A 141 7.80 17.99 -15.39
C VAL A 141 7.57 17.67 -13.91
N VAL A 142 7.10 18.66 -13.13
CA VAL A 142 6.80 18.46 -11.71
C VAL A 142 5.58 17.57 -11.53
N ALA A 143 4.54 17.76 -12.36
CA ALA A 143 3.35 16.91 -12.36
C ALA A 143 3.68 15.44 -12.63
N SER A 144 4.74 15.16 -13.41
CA SER A 144 5.20 13.79 -13.67
C SER A 144 6.05 13.18 -12.54
N THR A 145 6.24 13.88 -11.43
CA THR A 145 7.04 13.42 -10.28
C THR A 145 6.11 12.91 -9.17
N ALA A 146 6.23 11.63 -8.85
CA ALA A 146 5.46 11.01 -7.77
C ALA A 146 5.93 11.47 -6.38
N VAL A 147 4.98 11.83 -5.51
CA VAL A 147 5.22 12.10 -4.10
C VAL A 147 4.66 10.93 -3.29
N SER A 148 5.54 10.05 -2.81
CA SER A 148 5.14 8.77 -2.19
C SER A 148 4.19 8.92 -0.99
N ALA A 149 4.21 10.06 -0.30
CA ALA A 149 3.32 10.34 0.82
C ALA A 149 1.85 10.54 0.38
N TYR A 150 1.59 10.89 -0.89
CA TYR A 150 0.23 11.03 -1.42
C TYR A 150 -0.34 9.74 -2.02
N ALA A 151 0.51 8.74 -2.28
CA ALA A 151 0.06 7.44 -2.75
C ALA A 151 -0.30 6.54 -1.55
N CYS A 152 -1.49 5.96 -1.54
CA CYS A 152 -1.85 4.94 -0.55
C CYS A 152 -1.33 3.55 -0.98
N PRO A 153 -0.45 2.88 -0.21
CA PRO A 153 0.08 1.57 -0.60
C PRO A 153 -0.96 0.44 -0.67
N SER A 154 -2.14 0.61 -0.07
CA SER A 154 -3.26 -0.33 -0.19
C SER A 154 -3.95 -0.27 -1.55
N LYS A 155 -3.66 0.77 -2.33
CA LYS A 155 -4.26 1.03 -3.62
C LYS A 155 -3.28 0.78 -4.74
N VAL A 156 -3.70 0.00 -5.73
CA VAL A 156 -2.90 -0.27 -6.92
C VAL A 156 -3.34 0.71 -7.99
N GLY A 157 -2.55 1.76 -8.21
CA GLY A 157 -2.90 2.84 -9.13
C GLY A 157 -1.66 3.58 -9.65
N ASP A 158 -1.92 4.64 -10.41
CA ASP A 158 -0.89 5.56 -10.87
C ASP A 158 -0.28 6.31 -9.66
N PRO A 159 1.05 6.29 -9.46
CA PRO A 159 1.70 6.96 -8.33
C PRO A 159 1.60 8.50 -8.36
N LEU A 160 1.07 9.09 -9.43
CA LEU A 160 0.76 10.51 -9.55
C LEU A 160 -0.65 10.86 -9.02
N MET A 161 -1.46 9.85 -8.74
CA MET A 161 -2.81 10.02 -8.23
C MET A 161 -2.83 9.87 -6.71
N THR A 162 -3.77 10.56 -6.06
CA THR A 162 -3.98 10.49 -4.62
C THR A 162 -5.44 10.24 -4.31
N SER A 163 -5.65 9.44 -3.26
CA SER A 163 -6.95 9.20 -2.64
C SER A 163 -7.17 10.04 -1.40
N TYR A 164 -6.22 10.92 -1.04
CA TYR A 164 -6.32 11.79 0.11
C TYR A 164 -6.86 13.14 -0.32
N VAL A 165 -8.15 13.35 -0.10
CA VAL A 165 -8.91 14.52 -0.58
C VAL A 165 -9.57 15.24 0.57
N ALA A 166 -9.57 16.56 0.51
CA ALA A 166 -10.33 17.39 1.43
C ALA A 166 -11.83 17.29 1.11
N VAL A 167 -12.65 17.59 2.11
CA VAL A 167 -14.09 17.81 1.91
C VAL A 167 -14.28 19.32 1.82
N VAL A 168 -14.58 19.81 0.63
CA VAL A 168 -14.64 21.25 0.32
C VAL A 168 -16.07 21.73 0.51
N GLU A 169 -16.31 22.41 1.62
CA GLU A 169 -17.63 22.92 2.01
C GLU A 169 -17.53 24.30 2.65
N PRO A 170 -18.53 25.20 2.48
CA PRO A 170 -18.54 26.51 3.13
C PRO A 170 -18.42 26.46 4.66
N SER A 171 -19.03 25.45 5.27
CA SER A 171 -18.96 25.20 6.72
C SER A 171 -17.78 24.31 7.13
N GLY A 172 -16.99 23.83 6.17
CA GLY A 172 -15.86 22.94 6.41
C GLY A 172 -14.57 23.67 6.78
N MET A 173 -13.53 22.90 7.10
CA MET A 173 -12.18 23.45 7.29
C MET A 173 -11.52 23.88 5.97
N PHE A 174 -12.00 23.37 4.83
CA PHE A 174 -11.51 23.74 3.50
C PHE A 174 -12.60 24.47 2.72
N GLU A 175 -12.65 25.80 2.84
CA GLU A 175 -13.66 26.68 2.25
C GLU A 175 -13.24 27.15 0.83
N GLY A 176 -12.91 26.19 -0.05
CA GLY A 176 -12.47 26.50 -1.42
C GLY A 176 -11.22 27.38 -1.45
N ALA A 177 -11.32 28.57 -2.03
CA ALA A 177 -10.21 29.53 -2.12
C ALA A 177 -9.94 30.31 -0.81
N VAL A 178 -10.78 30.15 0.21
CA VAL A 178 -10.66 30.86 1.49
C VAL A 178 -9.89 29.99 2.48
N SER A 179 -8.87 30.58 3.12
CA SER A 179 -8.14 29.93 4.21
C SER A 179 -8.89 30.03 5.52
N THR A 180 -8.95 28.92 6.24
CA THR A 180 -9.53 28.84 7.59
C THR A 180 -8.45 28.75 8.65
N LYS A 181 -8.81 28.90 9.92
CA LYS A 181 -7.91 28.72 11.07
C LYS A 181 -8.45 27.63 11.97
N PHE A 182 -7.55 26.91 12.65
CA PHE A 182 -7.96 25.93 13.66
C PHE A 182 -8.83 26.53 14.77
N GLY A 183 -8.62 27.82 15.11
CA GLY A 183 -9.47 28.52 16.07
C GLY A 183 -10.90 28.80 15.62
N GLN A 184 -11.23 28.56 14.34
CA GLN A 184 -12.61 28.68 13.82
C GLN A 184 -13.41 27.37 13.95
N ALA A 185 -12.77 26.25 14.33
CA ALA A 185 -13.46 25.00 14.63
C ALA A 185 -14.04 25.03 16.05
N THR A 186 -15.19 25.69 16.23
CA THR A 186 -15.86 25.82 17.53
C THR A 186 -16.43 24.49 18.05
N ASP A 187 -16.69 23.54 17.16
CA ASP A 187 -17.15 22.20 17.53
C ASP A 187 -16.00 21.30 18.02
N GLY A 188 -14.77 21.80 17.89
CA GLY A 188 -13.55 21.18 18.38
C GLY A 188 -12.82 20.40 17.28
N LEU A 189 -11.51 20.63 17.21
CA LEU A 189 -10.63 20.00 16.22
C LEU A 189 -10.67 18.46 16.21
N ALA A 190 -10.98 17.83 17.34
CA ALA A 190 -11.09 16.37 17.45
C ALA A 190 -12.37 15.78 16.83
N SER A 191 -13.32 16.65 16.47
CA SER A 191 -14.61 16.30 15.89
C SER A 191 -14.86 16.96 14.54
N THR A 192 -13.90 17.72 14.00
CA THR A 192 -14.00 18.34 12.67
C THR A 192 -13.02 17.69 11.71
N ILE A 193 -13.48 17.28 10.53
CA ILE A 193 -12.71 16.62 9.47
C ILE A 193 -11.83 17.65 8.74
N LEU A 194 -10.59 17.25 8.44
CA LEU A 194 -9.72 17.96 7.49
C LEU A 194 -9.78 17.32 6.11
N PHE A 195 -9.49 16.03 6.02
CA PHE A 195 -9.46 15.30 4.76
C PHE A 195 -9.70 13.81 5.00
N VAL A 196 -10.09 13.13 3.94
CA VAL A 196 -10.52 11.73 3.96
C VAL A 196 -9.73 10.92 2.93
N GLU A 197 -9.69 9.61 3.15
CA GLU A 197 -9.27 8.63 2.16
C GLU A 197 -10.51 8.17 1.37
N THR A 198 -10.50 8.38 0.05
CA THR A 198 -11.56 7.93 -0.86
C THR A 198 -11.14 6.70 -1.66
N GLU A 199 -11.98 6.26 -2.58
CA GLU A 199 -11.75 5.13 -3.48
C GLU A 199 -11.10 5.53 -4.81
N HIS A 200 -10.71 4.53 -5.61
CA HIS A 200 -10.01 4.76 -6.88
C HIS A 200 -10.78 5.63 -7.88
N GLN A 201 -12.11 5.60 -7.81
CA GLN A 201 -12.99 6.36 -8.71
C GLN A 201 -12.91 7.87 -8.46
N ASN A 202 -12.54 8.26 -7.23
CA ASN A 202 -12.45 9.64 -6.78
C ASN A 202 -10.99 10.09 -6.58
N GLU A 203 -10.04 9.36 -7.18
CA GLU A 203 -8.64 9.76 -7.16
C GLU A 203 -8.43 10.97 -8.06
N VAL A 204 -7.65 11.92 -7.54
CA VAL A 204 -7.24 13.12 -8.27
C VAL A 204 -5.72 13.13 -8.41
N HIS A 205 -5.21 13.81 -9.43
CA HIS A 205 -3.78 14.07 -9.51
C HIS A 205 -3.35 14.90 -8.28
N TRP A 206 -2.20 14.60 -7.67
CA TRP A 206 -1.83 15.24 -6.40
C TRP A 206 -1.68 16.78 -6.47
N MET A 207 -1.35 17.33 -7.65
CA MET A 207 -1.33 18.79 -7.89
C MET A 207 -2.70 19.39 -8.22
N SER A 208 -3.68 18.56 -8.60
CA SER A 208 -4.99 19.01 -9.06
C SER A 208 -5.75 19.70 -7.92
N PRO A 209 -6.32 20.90 -8.16
CA PRO A 209 -7.10 21.65 -7.19
C PRO A 209 -8.50 21.06 -6.95
N GLU A 210 -8.81 19.92 -7.55
CA GLU A 210 -10.05 19.19 -7.33
C GLU A 210 -9.97 18.35 -6.06
N ASP A 211 -11.09 18.33 -5.35
CA ASP A 211 -11.35 17.60 -4.10
C ASP A 211 -12.85 17.24 -4.12
N ILE A 212 -13.37 16.61 -3.07
CA ILE A 212 -14.77 16.18 -3.01
C ILE A 212 -15.63 17.17 -2.24
N ASP A 213 -16.93 17.19 -2.54
CA ASP A 213 -17.95 17.89 -1.77
C ASP A 213 -18.66 16.94 -0.79
N MET A 214 -19.57 17.48 0.02
CA MET A 214 -20.38 16.71 0.97
C MET A 214 -21.19 15.63 0.24
N GLN A 215 -21.77 15.95 -0.91
CA GLN A 215 -22.61 15.00 -1.64
C GLN A 215 -21.81 13.76 -2.03
N THR A 216 -20.62 13.97 -2.63
CA THR A 216 -19.72 12.88 -3.00
C THR A 216 -19.27 12.08 -1.76
N LEU A 217 -19.02 12.76 -0.63
CA LEU A 217 -18.68 12.09 0.63
C LEU A 217 -19.81 11.18 1.13
N LEU A 218 -21.06 11.64 1.06
CA LEU A 218 -22.22 10.85 1.48
C LEU A 218 -22.45 9.66 0.54
N GLU A 219 -22.33 9.85 -0.77
CA GLU A 219 -22.43 8.77 -1.76
C GLU A 219 -21.39 7.67 -1.50
N LEU A 220 -20.17 8.04 -1.07
CA LEU A 220 -19.13 7.08 -0.67
C LEU A 220 -19.46 6.30 0.60
N SER A 221 -20.23 6.89 1.51
CA SER A 221 -20.66 6.21 2.73
C SER A 221 -21.79 5.20 2.49
N GLU A 222 -22.64 5.42 1.49
CA GLU A 222 -23.78 4.54 1.20
C GLU A 222 -23.43 3.34 0.31
N ASP A 223 -22.24 3.31 -0.30
CA ASP A 223 -21.87 2.23 -1.21
C ASP A 223 -21.54 0.91 -0.48
N ASP A 224 -22.54 0.02 -0.46
CA ASP A 224 -22.48 -1.36 0.05
C ASP A 224 -21.59 -2.29 -0.77
N SER A 225 -21.10 -1.88 -1.95
CA SER A 225 -20.23 -2.70 -2.79
C SER A 225 -18.76 -2.71 -2.33
N HIS A 226 -18.43 -1.98 -1.26
CA HIS A 226 -17.07 -1.74 -0.82
C HIS A 226 -16.79 -2.26 0.60
N GLN A 227 -15.66 -2.95 0.79
CA GLN A 227 -15.30 -3.55 2.07
C GLN A 227 -14.71 -2.51 3.04
N GLY A 228 -15.60 -1.86 3.80
CA GLY A 228 -15.42 -1.70 5.24
C GLY A 228 -15.16 -0.30 5.77
N GLY A 229 -14.97 0.73 4.94
CA GLY A 229 -14.68 2.09 5.41
C GLY A 229 -13.41 2.72 4.85
N GLY A 230 -13.18 3.97 5.23
CA GLY A 230 -11.99 4.76 4.88
C GLY A 230 -11.36 5.41 6.11
N HIS A 231 -10.11 5.84 5.99
CA HIS A 231 -9.50 6.67 7.02
C HIS A 231 -9.92 8.13 6.87
N ILE A 232 -10.09 8.80 8.00
CA ILE A 232 -10.42 10.22 8.12
C ILE A 232 -9.40 10.87 9.04
N VAL A 233 -8.96 12.08 8.67
CA VAL A 233 -8.09 12.92 9.50
C VAL A 233 -8.89 14.06 10.08
N PHE A 234 -8.81 14.22 11.40
CA PHE A 234 -9.44 15.30 12.15
C PHE A 234 -8.52 16.52 12.26
N GLY A 235 -9.10 17.66 12.62
CA GLY A 235 -8.42 18.94 12.86
C GLY A 235 -7.32 18.88 13.92
N ASP A 236 -7.34 17.89 14.81
CA ASP A 236 -6.31 17.65 15.82
C ASP A 236 -5.17 16.74 15.33
N GLY A 237 -5.24 16.27 14.08
CA GLY A 237 -4.30 15.37 13.44
C GLY A 237 -4.55 13.88 13.73
N ALA A 238 -5.62 13.54 14.46
CA ALA A 238 -5.98 12.15 14.70
C ALA A 238 -6.46 11.50 13.39
N VAL A 239 -5.98 10.28 13.13
CA VAL A 239 -6.45 9.45 12.01
C VAL A 239 -7.34 8.36 12.58
N LYS A 240 -8.60 8.31 12.16
CA LYS A 240 -9.55 7.26 12.56
C LYS A 240 -10.11 6.56 11.32
N PHE A 241 -10.39 5.28 11.46
CA PHE A 241 -11.09 4.52 10.43
C PHE A 241 -12.59 4.61 10.67
N ILE A 242 -13.35 5.05 9.67
CA ILE A 242 -14.80 5.17 9.72
C ILE A 242 -15.40 4.18 8.73
N THR A 243 -16.36 3.39 9.20
CA THR A 243 -17.09 2.41 8.39
C THR A 243 -18.10 3.09 7.49
N ASN A 244 -18.40 2.52 6.33
CA ASN A 244 -19.46 2.99 5.42
C ASN A 244 -20.83 3.08 6.13
N SER A 245 -21.08 2.25 7.15
CA SER A 245 -22.31 2.31 7.97
C SER A 245 -22.36 3.47 8.99
N ILE A 246 -21.57 4.54 8.82
CA ILE A 246 -21.68 5.72 9.68
C ILE A 246 -23.02 6.41 9.43
N GLU A 247 -23.65 6.94 10.49
CA GLU A 247 -24.87 7.71 10.34
C GLU A 247 -24.61 8.98 9.52
N VAL A 248 -25.43 9.24 8.50
CA VAL A 248 -25.30 10.41 7.61
C VAL A 248 -25.24 11.72 8.41
N GLY A 249 -26.15 11.92 9.37
CA GLY A 249 -26.16 13.12 10.20
C GLY A 249 -24.90 13.28 11.08
N LEU A 250 -24.29 12.16 11.49
CA LEU A 250 -22.99 12.21 12.18
C LEU A 250 -21.89 12.61 11.20
N LEU A 251 -21.85 12.06 9.98
CA LEU A 251 -20.84 12.40 8.99
C LEU A 251 -20.95 13.88 8.56
N GLU A 252 -22.16 14.40 8.38
CA GLU A 252 -22.42 15.82 8.12
C GLU A 252 -21.88 16.69 9.25
N ALA A 253 -22.19 16.34 10.50
CA ALA A 253 -21.72 17.07 11.68
C ALA A 253 -20.20 17.03 11.86
N LEU A 254 -19.54 15.98 11.39
CA LEU A 254 -18.07 15.89 11.43
C LEU A 254 -17.41 16.79 10.39
N VAL A 255 -18.08 17.20 9.31
CA VAL A 255 -17.50 18.11 8.30
C VAL A 255 -17.60 19.57 8.77
N THR A 256 -18.66 19.92 9.50
CA THR A 256 -18.88 21.28 9.98
C THR A 256 -17.84 21.68 11.03
N LYS A 257 -17.29 22.90 10.91
CA LYS A 257 -16.37 23.46 11.89
C LYS A 257 -17.10 24.19 13.03
N ASP A 258 -18.30 24.68 12.75
CA ASP A 258 -19.11 25.55 13.60
C ASP A 258 -20.64 25.27 13.51
N GLY A 259 -21.00 24.00 13.32
CA GLY A 259 -22.40 23.53 13.31
C GLY A 259 -23.06 23.52 14.69
N GLY A 260 -22.27 23.41 15.78
CA GLY A 260 -22.77 23.35 17.16
C GLY A 260 -23.51 22.06 17.49
N GLU A 261 -23.32 21.02 16.68
CA GLU A 261 -23.94 19.71 16.82
C GLU A 261 -23.29 18.94 17.98
N ASP A 262 -24.11 18.26 18.79
CA ASP A 262 -23.59 17.43 19.88
C ASP A 262 -23.16 16.06 19.35
N ILE A 263 -21.92 16.02 18.85
CA ILE A 263 -21.31 14.84 18.23
C ILE A 263 -20.93 13.79 19.29
N VAL A 264 -21.05 14.13 20.59
CA VAL A 264 -20.65 13.27 21.71
C VAL A 264 -21.69 13.33 22.85
N GLY A 265 -22.98 13.22 22.54
CA GLY A 265 -24.06 12.97 23.50
C GLY A 265 -23.86 13.58 24.91
N ARG A 266 -23.62 14.88 24.98
CA ARG A 266 -23.33 15.64 26.20
C ARG A 266 -24.42 16.64 26.55
#